data_AF-A0A821YJM9-F1
#
_entry.id   AF-A0A821YJM9-F1
#
_cell.length_a   1.000
_cell.length_b   1.000
_cell.length_c   1.000
_cell.angle_alpha   90.00
_cell.angle_beta   90.00
_cell.angle_gamma   90.00
#
_symmetry.space_group_name_H-M   'P 1'
#
loop_
_entity.id
_entity.type
_entity.pdbx_description
1 polymer ?
#
loop_
_entity_poly.entity_id
_entity_poly.type
_entity_poly.pdbx_seq_one_letter_code
_entity_poly.pdbx_strand_id
1 'polypeptide(L)'
;ALLEIEDDDVKSIKDLVEYCRLQDDIDEGQISKVENEYRDYTPIWWYTAETFIYPMLNRGLRQMDVDIILKMGFFIRHLHQHIKELHREQQGNMPTNFQVFRGQGLTT
;
A
#
# COMPACT_ATOMS: atom_id res chain seq x y z
N ALA A 1 11.42 13.81 -5.12
CA ALA A 1 11.27 12.34 -5.20
C ALA A 1 9.80 11.95 -5.05
N LEU A 2 9.37 10.73 -5.41
CA LEU A 2 7.96 10.28 -5.34
C LEU A 2 7.36 10.44 -3.92
N LEU A 3 8.21 10.44 -2.89
CA LEU A 3 7.85 10.64 -1.48
C LEU A 3 7.68 12.11 -1.05
N GLU A 4 7.97 13.08 -1.93
CA GLU A 4 8.01 14.52 -1.63
C GLU A 4 6.97 15.32 -2.42
N ILE A 5 6.16 14.64 -3.25
CA ILE A 5 5.13 15.29 -4.06
C ILE A 5 4.01 15.78 -3.12
N GLU A 6 3.61 17.04 -3.28
CA GLU A 6 2.44 17.62 -2.61
C GLU A 6 1.19 16.95 -3.19
N ASP A 7 0.36 16.35 -2.33
CA ASP A 7 -0.63 15.37 -2.78
C ASP A 7 -2.03 15.83 -2.40
N ASP A 8 -2.91 15.80 -3.38
CA ASP A 8 -4.34 15.87 -3.16
C ASP A 8 -4.83 14.43 -3.05
N ASP A 9 -4.85 13.93 -1.82
CA ASP A 9 -5.29 12.56 -1.52
C ASP A 9 -6.66 12.24 -2.15
N VAL A 10 -7.58 13.21 -2.22
CA VAL A 10 -8.90 12.98 -2.84
C VAL A 10 -8.75 12.67 -4.31
N LYS A 11 -7.95 13.48 -5.01
CA LYS A 11 -7.67 13.27 -6.43
C LYS A 11 -6.89 11.98 -6.67
N SER A 12 -5.86 11.70 -5.88
CA SER A 12 -5.02 10.51 -6.04
C SER A 12 -5.79 9.21 -5.78
N ILE A 13 -6.68 9.19 -4.77
CA ILE A 13 -7.58 8.05 -4.52
C ILE A 13 -8.53 7.87 -5.71
N LYS A 14 -9.12 8.96 -6.22
CA LYS A 14 -10.02 8.90 -7.37
C LYS A 14 -9.31 8.38 -8.62
N ASP A 15 -8.11 8.88 -8.89
CA ASP A 15 -7.28 8.46 -10.02
C ASP A 15 -6.88 6.98 -9.95
N LEU A 16 -6.67 6.45 -8.73
CA LEU A 16 -6.43 5.02 -8.50
C LEU A 16 -7.71 4.21 -8.72
N VAL A 17 -8.83 4.64 -8.17
CA VAL A 17 -10.13 3.97 -8.29
C VAL A 17 -10.57 3.88 -9.74
N GLU A 18 -10.47 4.96 -10.51
CA GLU A 18 -10.76 4.97 -11.95
C GLU A 18 -9.84 4.02 -12.71
N TYR A 19 -8.54 3.95 -12.35
CA TYR A 19 -7.62 2.99 -12.94
C TYR A 19 -8.01 1.54 -12.62
N CYS A 20 -8.41 1.25 -11.38
CA CYS A 20 -8.84 -0.07 -10.95
C CYS A 20 -10.14 -0.52 -11.64
N ARG A 21 -11.09 0.39 -11.86
CA ARG A 21 -12.36 0.09 -12.57
C ARG A 21 -12.17 -0.34 -14.02
N LEU A 22 -11.02 -0.02 -14.62
CA LEU A 22 -10.65 -0.44 -15.96
C LEU A 22 -9.99 -1.83 -15.99
N GLN A 23 -9.72 -2.44 -14.83
CA GLN A 23 -9.13 -3.77 -14.72
C GLN A 23 -10.23 -4.81 -14.49
N ASP A 24 -10.20 -5.91 -15.24
CA ASP A 24 -11.22 -6.97 -15.14
C ASP A 24 -11.06 -7.85 -13.88
N ASP A 25 -9.91 -7.78 -13.19
CA ASP A 25 -9.53 -8.68 -12.09
C ASP A 25 -9.79 -8.11 -10.68
N ILE A 26 -10.39 -6.92 -10.59
CA ILE A 26 -10.65 -6.25 -9.31
C ILE A 26 -12.15 -6.15 -9.06
N ASP A 27 -12.59 -6.67 -7.92
CA ASP A 27 -13.98 -6.59 -7.50
C ASP A 27 -14.44 -5.14 -7.23
N GLU A 28 -15.58 -4.74 -7.80
CA GLU A 28 -16.13 -3.38 -7.64
C GLU A 28 -16.47 -3.06 -6.17
N GLY A 29 -16.84 -4.06 -5.37
CA GLY A 29 -17.08 -3.89 -3.94
C GLY A 29 -15.79 -3.46 -3.20
N GLN A 30 -14.67 -4.09 -3.53
CA GLN A 30 -13.35 -3.71 -3.00
C GLN A 30 -12.93 -2.31 -3.45
N ILE A 31 -13.19 -1.96 -4.72
CA ILE A 31 -12.92 -0.61 -5.26
C ILE A 31 -13.73 0.44 -4.49
N SER A 32 -15.04 0.21 -4.36
CA SER A 32 -15.96 1.10 -3.64
C SER A 32 -15.56 1.27 -2.18
N LYS A 33 -15.06 0.20 -1.55
CA LYS A 33 -14.54 0.26 -0.18
C LYS A 33 -13.35 1.20 -0.07
N VAL A 34 -12.38 1.09 -0.97
CA VAL A 34 -11.22 2.00 -0.98
C VAL A 34 -11.66 3.44 -1.25
N GLU A 35 -12.55 3.66 -2.22
CA GLU A 35 -13.03 5.01 -2.56
C GLU A 35 -13.68 5.73 -1.36
N ASN A 36 -14.49 5.01 -0.58
CA ASN A 36 -15.30 5.59 0.48
C ASN A 36 -14.63 5.55 1.87
N GLU A 37 -13.85 4.52 2.17
CA GLU A 37 -13.37 4.23 3.53
C GLU A 37 -11.85 4.43 3.69
N TYR A 38 -11.10 4.84 2.63
CA TYR A 38 -9.63 4.89 2.69
C TYR A 38 -9.09 5.63 3.92
N ARG A 39 -9.71 6.75 4.30
CA ARG A 39 -9.27 7.58 5.44
C ARG A 39 -9.71 7.06 6.80
N ASP A 40 -10.61 6.08 6.85
CA ASP A 40 -11.13 5.53 8.10
C ASP A 40 -10.15 4.54 8.73
N TYR A 41 -9.17 4.08 7.95
CA TYR A 41 -8.16 3.11 8.37
C TYR A 41 -6.73 3.60 8.14
N THR A 42 -5.80 3.03 8.88
CA THR A 42 -4.37 3.35 8.73
C THR A 42 -3.78 2.71 7.46
N PRO A 43 -2.68 3.25 6.91
CA PRO A 43 -2.02 2.65 5.75
C PRO A 43 -1.58 1.20 5.97
N ILE A 44 -1.14 0.86 7.18
CA ILE A 44 -0.75 -0.51 7.54
C ILE A 44 -1.96 -1.47 7.53
N TRP A 45 -3.14 -0.98 7.92
CA TRP A 45 -4.38 -1.75 7.84
C TRP A 45 -4.71 -2.09 6.40
N TRP A 46 -4.69 -1.13 5.48
CA TRP A 46 -4.91 -1.38 4.05
C TRP A 46 -3.88 -2.33 3.44
N TYR A 47 -2.62 -2.25 3.87
CA TYR A 47 -1.57 -3.15 3.40
C TYR A 47 -1.73 -4.61 3.89
N THR A 48 -2.45 -4.82 4.97
CA THR A 48 -2.61 -6.15 5.60
C THR A 48 -4.01 -6.74 5.44
N ALA A 49 -5.01 -5.90 5.16
CA ALA A 49 -6.38 -6.30 4.90
C ALA A 49 -6.50 -7.09 3.58
N GLU A 50 -7.48 -7.98 3.53
CA GLU A 50 -7.83 -8.74 2.32
C GLU A 50 -8.52 -7.83 1.30
N THR A 51 -7.70 -7.04 0.59
CA THR A 51 -8.11 -6.08 -0.44
C THR A 51 -7.15 -6.14 -1.63
N PHE A 52 -7.48 -5.45 -2.72
CA PHE A 52 -6.60 -5.38 -3.89
C PHE A 52 -5.32 -4.56 -3.67
N ILE A 53 -5.24 -3.76 -2.60
CA ILE A 53 -4.13 -2.83 -2.34
C ILE A 53 -2.79 -3.56 -2.19
N TYR A 54 -2.73 -4.58 -1.32
CA TYR A 54 -1.51 -5.37 -1.13
C TYR A 54 -1.03 -6.10 -2.40
N PRO A 55 -1.87 -6.89 -3.10
CA PRO A 55 -1.41 -7.61 -4.28
C PRO A 55 -1.05 -6.67 -5.43
N MET A 56 -1.82 -5.59 -5.65
CA MET A 56 -1.52 -4.59 -6.68
C MET A 56 -0.19 -3.89 -6.42
N LEU A 57 0.04 -3.39 -5.19
CA LEU A 57 1.29 -2.70 -4.85
C LEU A 57 2.50 -3.62 -5.06
N ASN A 58 2.41 -4.85 -4.54
CA ASN A 58 3.52 -5.78 -4.67
C ASN A 58 3.73 -6.24 -6.13
N ARG A 59 2.67 -6.36 -6.93
CA ARG A 59 2.81 -6.62 -8.37
C ARG A 59 3.53 -5.46 -9.05
N GLY A 60 3.08 -4.23 -8.83
CA GLY A 60 3.69 -3.03 -9.43
C GLY A 60 5.18 -2.91 -9.09
N LEU A 61 5.53 -3.08 -7.81
CA LEU A 61 6.93 -3.03 -7.36
C LEU A 61 7.78 -4.19 -7.91
N ARG A 62 7.24 -5.42 -7.98
CA ARG A 62 7.99 -6.59 -8.51
C ARG A 62 8.22 -6.52 -10.01
N GLN A 63 7.22 -6.04 -10.76
CA GLN A 63 7.27 -5.95 -12.21
C GLN A 63 7.85 -4.62 -12.70
N MET A 64 8.12 -3.68 -11.79
CA MET A 64 8.48 -2.30 -12.11
C MET A 64 7.44 -1.64 -13.03
N ASP A 65 6.16 -1.94 -12.80
CA ASP A 65 5.06 -1.35 -13.54
C ASP A 65 4.91 0.12 -13.13
N VAL A 66 5.36 1.02 -14.01
CA VAL A 66 5.42 2.45 -13.73
C VAL A 66 4.02 3.03 -13.54
N ASP A 67 3.03 2.55 -14.27
CA ASP A 67 1.66 3.05 -14.17
C ASP A 67 1.08 2.72 -12.79
N ILE A 68 1.24 1.47 -12.33
CA ILE A 68 0.82 1.06 -10.98
C ILE A 68 1.59 1.86 -9.92
N ILE A 69 2.92 1.99 -10.05
CA ILE A 69 3.76 2.68 -9.05
C ILE A 69 3.35 4.15 -8.93
N LEU A 70 3.08 4.82 -10.05
CA LEU A 70 2.64 6.22 -10.05
C LEU A 70 1.24 6.35 -9.44
N LYS A 71 0.29 5.50 -9.82
CA LYS A 71 -1.08 5.51 -9.29
C LYS A 71 -1.14 5.19 -7.80
N MET A 72 -0.26 4.33 -7.32
CA MET A 72 -0.14 3.98 -5.89
C MET A 72 0.83 4.88 -5.12
N GLY A 73 1.38 5.93 -5.75
CA GLY A 73 2.42 6.76 -5.17
C GLY A 73 2.03 7.39 -3.83
N PHE A 74 0.80 7.89 -3.73
CA PHE A 74 0.24 8.43 -2.49
C PHE A 74 0.23 7.37 -1.37
N PHE A 75 -0.23 6.15 -1.70
CA PHE A 75 -0.30 5.05 -0.75
C PHE A 75 1.09 4.58 -0.31
N ILE A 76 2.06 4.49 -1.24
CA ILE A 76 3.46 4.16 -0.93
C ILE A 76 4.03 5.14 0.09
N ARG A 77 3.78 6.45 -0.11
CA ARG A 77 4.23 7.49 0.80
C ARG A 77 3.57 7.37 2.18
N HIS A 78 2.25 7.19 2.23
CA HIS A 78 1.53 7.01 3.49
C HIS A 78 1.99 5.76 4.25
N LEU A 79 2.15 4.64 3.54
CA LEU A 79 2.66 3.40 4.10
C LEU A 79 4.09 3.57 4.63
N HIS A 80 4.96 4.22 3.87
CA HIS A 80 6.35 4.49 4.28
C HIS A 80 6.41 5.37 5.54
N GLN A 81 5.62 6.44 5.60
CA GLN A 81 5.55 7.33 6.76
C GLN A 81 5.06 6.57 8.00
N HIS A 82 3.97 5.82 7.86
CA HIS A 82 3.41 5.03 8.95
C HIS A 82 4.39 3.95 9.46
N ILE A 83 5.11 3.25 8.55
CA ILE A 83 6.14 2.28 8.95
C ILE A 83 7.28 2.97 9.71
N LYS A 84 7.68 4.18 9.31
CA LYS A 84 8.72 4.95 10.04
C LYS A 84 8.26 5.35 11.44
N GLU A 85 7.00 5.70 11.61
CA GLU A 85 6.41 6.02 12.92
C GLU A 85 6.41 4.78 13.81
N LEU A 86 5.85 3.66 13.34
CA LEU A 86 5.86 2.39 14.07
C LEU A 86 7.28 1.94 14.42
N HIS A 87 8.24 2.10 13.50
CA HIS A 87 9.63 1.75 13.75
C HIS A 87 10.23 2.61 14.88
N ARG A 88 9.95 3.92 14.91
CA ARG A 88 10.42 4.81 15.99
C ARG A 88 9.82 4.43 17.34
N GLU A 89 8.54 4.07 17.37
CA GLU A 89 7.88 3.58 18.59
C GLU A 89 8.52 2.28 19.09
N GLN A 90 8.86 1.37 18.17
CA GLN A 90 9.46 0.09 18.48
C GLN A 90 10.92 0.20 18.92
N GLN A 91 11.69 1.17 18.40
CA GLN A 91 13.13 1.36 18.67
C GLN A 91 13.45 1.54 20.17
N GLY A 92 12.55 2.15 20.96
CA GLY A 92 12.77 2.34 22.40
C GLY A 92 12.79 1.03 23.20
N ASN A 93 12.19 -0.03 22.67
CA ASN A 93 11.99 -1.31 23.36
C ASN A 93 12.64 -2.51 22.65
N MET A 94 13.37 -2.28 21.55
CA MET A 94 13.91 -3.38 20.74
C MET A 94 15.32 -3.80 21.18
N PRO A 95 15.61 -5.12 21.26
CA PRO A 95 16.97 -5.60 21.38
C PRO A 95 17.82 -5.17 20.17
N THR A 96 19.13 -5.03 20.39
CA THR A 96 20.12 -4.67 19.35
C THR A 96 20.15 -5.62 18.16
N ASN A 97 19.61 -6.84 18.30
CA ASN A 97 19.42 -7.81 17.23
C ASN A 97 17.94 -8.22 17.16
N PHE A 98 17.27 -7.89 16.05
CA PHE A 98 15.86 -8.20 15.82
C PHE A 98 15.73 -9.31 14.76
N GLN A 99 15.54 -10.54 15.23
CA GLN A 99 15.37 -11.69 14.36
C GLN A 99 13.90 -11.88 13.99
N VAL A 100 13.63 -12.02 12.70
CA VAL A 100 12.29 -12.33 12.16
C VAL A 100 12.33 -13.56 11.28
N PHE A 101 11.18 -14.21 11.13
CA PHE A 101 11.03 -15.40 10.30
C PHE A 101 9.95 -15.16 9.26
N ARG A 102 10.18 -15.63 8.03
CA ARG A 102 9.19 -15.65 6.95
C ARG A 102 9.19 -17.04 6.33
N GLY A 103 8.03 -17.67 6.25
CA GLY A 103 7.89 -18.94 5.53
C GLY A 103 8.18 -18.73 4.04
N GLN A 104 9.03 -19.59 3.47
CA GLN A 104 9.28 -19.63 2.03
C GLN A 104 8.47 -20.78 1.43
N GLY A 105 7.55 -20.47 0.51
CA GLY A 105 6.88 -21.51 -0.28
C GLY A 105 7.87 -22.17 -1.23
N LEU A 106 7.90 -23.50 -1.29
CA LEU A 106 8.66 -24.22 -2.30
C LEU A 106 7.92 -24.09 -3.64
N THR A 107 8.54 -23.42 -4.61
CA THR A 107 8.15 -23.59 -6.03
C THR A 107 8.48 -25.01 -6.42
N THR A 108 7.46 -25.88 -6.49
CA THR A 108 7.53 -27.17 -7.18
C THR A 108 7.44 -26.99 -8.68
#